data_AF-A0A918APE8-F1
#
_entry.id   AF-A0A918APE8-F1
#
_cell.length_a   1.000
_cell.length_b   1.000
_cell.length_c   1.000
_cell.angle_alpha   90.00
_cell.angle_beta   90.00
_cell.angle_gamma   90.00
#
_symmetry.space_group_name_H-M   'P 1'
#
loop_
_entity.id
_entity.type
_entity.pdbx_description
1 polymer ?
#
loop_
_entity_poly.entity_id
_entity_poly.type
_entity_poly.pdbx_seq_one_letter_code
_entity_poly.pdbx_strand_id
1 'polypeptide(L)'
;MALLRNLRNFDQAGVSDAVAAEVAARLADPARVQRSRQLPMRFLSAHRAVPSLRWAWALERAIDHSLPNVPALGGRTLILVDTSGSMDSRFSRDGSLMRWDAAAVFGIALGLRCEHGEVVSFSDSTRPFDVAKGESLLRAVRRWKEGVTSSAAARAPRPPCDATSTATTGS
;
A
#
# COMPACT_ATOMS: atom_id res chain seq x y z
N MET A 1 16.56 -8.53 -6.06
CA MET A 1 16.25 -7.07 -6.20
C MET A 1 16.74 -6.44 -7.49
N ALA A 2 17.61 -7.09 -8.29
CA ALA A 2 18.05 -6.58 -9.59
C ALA A 2 16.90 -6.47 -10.62
N LEU A 3 15.95 -7.43 -10.61
CA LEU A 3 14.87 -7.50 -11.60
C LEU A 3 13.99 -6.23 -11.65
N LEU A 4 13.54 -5.71 -10.49
CA LEU A 4 12.67 -4.53 -10.43
C LEU A 4 13.27 -3.29 -11.09
N ARG A 5 14.60 -3.13 -11.03
CA ARG A 5 15.29 -1.97 -11.65
C ARG A 5 15.54 -2.15 -13.14
N ASN A 6 15.43 -3.38 -13.66
CA ASN A 6 15.78 -3.73 -15.03
C ASN A 6 14.56 -4.05 -15.91
N LEU A 7 13.34 -3.93 -15.39
CA LEU A 7 12.13 -4.20 -16.17
C LEU A 7 12.04 -3.35 -17.45
N ARG A 8 12.38 -2.06 -17.38
CA ARG A 8 12.46 -1.19 -18.56
C ARG A 8 13.50 -1.67 -19.58
N ASN A 9 14.63 -2.18 -19.09
CA ASN A 9 15.69 -2.70 -19.96
C ASN A 9 15.24 -3.99 -20.66
N PHE A 10 14.47 -4.85 -20.00
CA PHE A 10 13.89 -6.04 -20.65
C PHE A 10 12.89 -5.66 -21.75
N ASP A 11 12.09 -4.61 -21.54
CA ASP A 11 11.19 -4.10 -22.57
C ASP A 11 11.97 -3.53 -23.77
N GLN A 12 13.01 -2.73 -23.51
CA GLN A 12 13.88 -2.17 -24.56
C GLN A 12 14.67 -3.24 -25.32
N ALA A 13 15.09 -4.29 -24.63
CA ALA A 13 15.79 -5.42 -25.24
C ALA A 13 14.87 -6.34 -26.05
N GLY A 14 13.55 -6.15 -26.01
CA GLY A 14 12.59 -6.95 -26.78
C GLY A 14 12.58 -8.43 -26.38
N VAL A 15 12.72 -8.73 -25.08
CA VAL A 15 12.70 -10.13 -24.61
C VAL A 15 11.39 -10.84 -25.00
N SER A 16 11.48 -12.14 -25.26
CA SER A 16 10.32 -12.94 -25.65
C SER A 16 9.30 -13.08 -24.51
N ASP A 17 8.05 -13.35 -24.86
CA ASP A 17 6.96 -13.52 -23.89
C ASP A 17 7.22 -14.66 -22.90
N ALA A 18 7.89 -15.73 -23.34
CA ALA A 18 8.28 -16.84 -22.47
C ALA A 18 9.25 -16.40 -21.37
N VAL A 19 10.26 -15.60 -21.73
CA VAL A 19 11.22 -15.03 -20.76
C VAL A 19 10.51 -14.02 -19.85
N ALA A 20 9.63 -13.19 -20.42
CA ALA A 20 8.85 -12.24 -19.64
C ALA A 20 7.95 -12.95 -18.61
N ALA A 21 7.30 -14.05 -19.01
CA ALA A 21 6.48 -14.86 -18.12
C ALA A 21 7.31 -15.46 -16.96
N GLU A 22 8.52 -15.93 -17.23
CA GLU A 22 9.40 -16.46 -16.18
C GLU A 22 9.82 -15.36 -15.19
N VAL A 23 10.18 -14.18 -15.68
CA VAL A 23 10.53 -13.03 -14.84
C VAL A 23 9.32 -12.57 -14.03
N ALA A 24 8.14 -12.50 -14.63
CA ALA A 24 6.89 -12.15 -13.98
C ALA A 24 6.53 -13.14 -12.86
N ALA A 25 6.66 -14.45 -13.11
CA ALA A 25 6.43 -15.50 -12.12
C ALA A 25 7.39 -15.35 -10.92
N ARG A 26 8.68 -15.08 -11.17
CA ARG A 26 9.67 -14.84 -10.10
C ARG A 26 9.38 -13.57 -9.30
N LEU A 27 8.82 -12.54 -9.92
CA LEU A 27 8.44 -11.29 -9.24
C LEU A 27 7.22 -11.46 -8.36
N ALA A 28 6.25 -12.27 -8.79
CA ALA A 28 5.02 -12.55 -8.07
C ALA A 28 5.14 -13.71 -7.06
N ASP A 29 6.32 -14.32 -6.92
CA ASP A 29 6.57 -15.40 -5.95
C ASP A 29 6.53 -14.85 -4.50
N PRO A 30 5.58 -15.29 -3.66
CA PRO A 30 5.40 -14.75 -2.32
C PRO A 30 6.62 -15.00 -1.42
N ALA A 31 7.25 -16.17 -1.53
CA ALA A 31 8.39 -16.53 -0.70
C ALA A 31 9.63 -15.68 -1.07
N ARG A 32 9.82 -15.38 -2.36
CA ARG A 32 10.89 -14.47 -2.81
C ARG A 32 10.63 -13.03 -2.39
N VAL A 33 9.40 -12.55 -2.52
CA VAL A 33 9.01 -11.19 -2.12
C VAL A 33 9.24 -10.99 -0.62
N GLN A 34 8.77 -11.92 0.21
CA GLN A 34 8.95 -11.86 1.66
C GLN A 34 10.43 -11.94 2.06
N ARG A 35 11.20 -12.89 1.50
CA ARG A 35 12.64 -12.98 1.74
C ARG A 35 13.42 -11.72 1.33
N SER A 36 12.91 -10.96 0.37
CA SER A 36 13.57 -9.71 -0.07
C SER A 36 13.47 -8.57 0.95
N ARG A 37 12.57 -8.66 1.94
CA ARG A 37 12.28 -7.61 2.94
C ARG A 37 11.92 -6.24 2.34
N GLN A 38 11.55 -6.20 1.06
CA GLN A 38 11.11 -4.99 0.41
C GLN A 38 9.70 -4.63 0.87
N LEU A 39 9.48 -3.34 1.10
CA LEU A 39 8.17 -2.78 1.40
C LEU A 39 7.34 -2.57 0.13
N PRO A 40 5.99 -2.50 0.24
CA PRO A 40 5.08 -2.28 -0.89
C PRO A 40 5.45 -1.10 -1.78
N MET A 41 5.93 0.00 -1.20
CA MET A 41 6.35 1.21 -1.92
C MET A 41 7.37 0.91 -3.03
N ARG A 42 8.25 -0.07 -2.84
CA ARG A 42 9.31 -0.36 -3.81
C ARG A 42 8.76 -1.04 -5.06
N PHE A 43 7.79 -1.93 -4.90
CA PHE A 43 7.09 -2.58 -6.00
C PHE A 43 6.13 -1.62 -6.70
N LEU A 44 5.47 -0.73 -5.95
CA LEU A 44 4.65 0.35 -6.53
C LEU A 44 5.46 1.29 -7.41
N SER A 45 6.66 1.69 -6.96
CA SER A 45 7.58 2.49 -7.80
C SER A 45 7.87 1.79 -9.13
N ALA A 46 8.17 0.49 -9.09
CA ALA A 46 8.42 -0.29 -10.30
C ALA A 46 7.17 -0.39 -11.19
N HIS A 47 6.00 -0.62 -10.60
CA HIS A 47 4.71 -0.65 -11.32
C HIS A 47 4.42 0.66 -12.07
N ARG A 48 4.82 1.81 -11.50
CA ARG A 48 4.62 3.11 -12.15
C ARG A 48 5.72 3.49 -13.14
N ALA A 49 6.95 3.03 -12.91
CA ALA A 49 8.08 3.34 -13.77
C ALA A 49 8.07 2.55 -15.10
N VAL A 50 7.31 1.46 -15.15
CA VAL A 50 7.25 0.55 -16.30
C VAL A 50 5.85 0.61 -16.92
N PRO A 51 5.68 1.18 -18.13
CA PRO A 51 4.36 1.34 -18.75
C PRO A 51 3.79 0.05 -19.35
N SER A 52 4.61 -1.00 -19.47
CA SER A 52 4.23 -2.26 -20.11
C SER A 52 3.30 -3.10 -19.23
N LEU A 53 2.13 -3.45 -19.78
CA LEU A 53 1.11 -4.28 -19.11
C LEU A 53 1.60 -5.69 -18.76
N ARG A 54 2.63 -6.20 -19.46
CA ARG A 54 3.18 -7.54 -19.22
C ARG A 54 3.71 -7.74 -17.80
N TRP A 55 4.09 -6.66 -17.12
CA TRP A 55 4.60 -6.70 -15.75
C TRP A 55 3.57 -6.29 -14.71
N ALA A 56 2.50 -5.60 -15.11
CA ALA A 56 1.56 -4.95 -14.21
C ALA A 56 1.01 -5.95 -13.19
N TRP A 57 0.38 -7.03 -13.65
CA TRP A 57 -0.24 -8.04 -12.78
C TRP A 57 0.75 -8.69 -11.81
N ALA A 58 1.96 -9.00 -12.26
CA ALA A 58 3.00 -9.58 -11.40
C ALA A 58 3.45 -8.59 -10.31
N LEU A 59 3.55 -7.31 -10.65
CA LEU A 59 3.89 -6.25 -9.70
C LEU A 59 2.75 -5.97 -8.72
N GLU A 60 1.49 -5.98 -9.18
CA GLU A 60 0.31 -5.86 -8.29
C GLU A 60 0.32 -6.98 -7.24
N ARG A 61 0.55 -8.23 -7.66
CA ARG A 61 0.70 -9.36 -6.73
C ARG A 61 1.89 -9.21 -5.79
N ALA A 62 3.03 -8.75 -6.30
CA ALA A 62 4.22 -8.54 -5.48
C ALA A 62 3.99 -7.48 -4.40
N ILE A 63 3.19 -6.44 -4.69
CA ILE A 63 2.78 -5.44 -3.71
C ILE A 63 2.02 -6.10 -2.56
N ASP A 64 0.99 -6.89 -2.86
CA ASP A 64 0.20 -7.57 -1.82
C ASP A 64 1.03 -8.61 -1.06
N HIS A 65 1.89 -9.38 -1.74
CA HIS A 65 2.82 -10.32 -1.12
C HIS A 65 3.91 -9.67 -0.27
N SER A 66 4.12 -8.36 -0.41
CA SER A 66 5.07 -7.60 0.40
C SER A 66 4.45 -6.99 1.65
N LEU A 67 3.12 -7.03 1.81
CA LEU A 67 2.43 -6.61 3.03
C LEU A 67 2.99 -7.27 4.30
N PRO A 68 3.35 -8.57 4.33
CA PRO A 68 3.98 -9.19 5.50
C PRO A 68 5.30 -8.56 5.95
N ASN A 69 6.00 -7.83 5.06
CA ASN A 69 7.23 -7.14 5.40
C ASN A 69 6.98 -5.79 6.11
N VAL A 70 5.73 -5.32 6.13
CA VAL A 70 5.34 -4.13 6.90
C VAL A 70 5.12 -4.55 8.36
N PRO A 71 5.67 -3.80 9.34
CA PRO A 71 5.50 -4.08 10.75
C PRO A 71 4.02 -4.23 11.13
N ALA A 72 3.73 -5.18 12.00
CA ALA A 72 2.43 -5.30 12.65
C ALA A 72 2.50 -4.62 14.01
N LEU A 73 1.52 -3.79 14.34
CA LEU A 73 1.38 -3.15 15.63
C LEU A 73 0.17 -3.77 16.35
N GLY A 74 0.37 -4.20 17.60
CA GLY A 74 -0.69 -4.76 18.43
C GLY A 74 -1.62 -3.68 19.00
N GLY A 75 -2.79 -4.09 19.46
CA GLY A 75 -3.77 -3.19 20.08
C GLY A 75 -4.38 -2.18 19.09
N ARG A 76 -4.80 -1.03 19.63
CA ARG A 76 -5.47 0.04 18.88
C ARG A 76 -4.45 1.07 18.39
N THR A 77 -4.35 1.23 17.07
CA THR A 77 -3.41 2.15 16.42
C THR A 77 -4.18 3.12 15.53
N LEU A 78 -4.02 4.42 15.78
CA LEU A 78 -4.46 5.48 14.88
C LEU A 78 -3.31 5.90 13.97
N ILE A 79 -3.54 5.89 12.66
CA ILE A 79 -2.57 6.23 11.62
C ILE A 79 -3.06 7.48 10.90
N LEU A 80 -2.42 8.61 11.19
CA LEU A 80 -2.70 9.88 10.52
C LEU A 80 -1.77 10.03 9.32
N VAL A 81 -2.34 10.08 8.12
CA VAL A 81 -1.60 10.27 6.87
C VAL A 81 -1.72 11.74 6.46
N ASP A 82 -0.60 12.45 6.45
CA ASP A 82 -0.55 13.84 5.99
C ASP A 82 -0.89 13.91 4.48
N THR A 83 -1.92 14.68 4.15
CA THR A 83 -2.38 14.95 2.79
C THR A 83 -2.38 16.44 2.45
N SER A 84 -1.62 17.26 3.18
CA SER A 84 -1.46 18.69 2.93
C SER A 84 -0.83 18.98 1.57
N GLY A 85 -1.03 20.18 1.02
CA GLY A 85 -0.48 20.56 -0.29
C GLY A 85 1.06 20.49 -0.36
N SER A 86 1.76 20.55 0.77
CA SER A 86 3.23 20.37 0.84
C SER A 86 3.69 18.95 0.48
N MET A 87 2.78 17.97 0.63
CA MET A 87 3.00 16.56 0.27
C MET A 87 2.92 16.31 -1.23
N ASP A 88 2.55 17.30 -2.04
CA ASP A 88 2.50 17.23 -3.52
C ASP A 88 3.90 17.34 -4.19
N SER A 89 4.96 17.31 -3.38
CA SER A 89 6.34 17.30 -3.87
C SER A 89 6.82 15.89 -4.27
N ARG A 90 7.68 15.81 -5.30
CA ARG A 90 8.28 14.55 -5.77
C ARG A 90 9.14 13.93 -4.65
N PHE A 91 9.02 12.61 -4.45
CA PHE A 91 9.75 11.87 -3.41
C PHE A 91 10.87 10.99 -3.99
N SER A 92 10.67 10.35 -5.13
CA SER A 92 11.69 9.49 -5.73
C SER A 92 12.66 10.29 -6.63
N ARG A 93 13.94 9.90 -6.63
CA ARG A 93 14.96 10.47 -7.56
C ARG A 93 14.58 10.33 -9.03
N ASP A 94 13.73 9.36 -9.37
CA ASP A 94 13.23 9.11 -10.73
C ASP A 94 11.85 9.75 -11.03
N GLY A 95 11.24 10.44 -10.05
CA GLY A 95 9.93 11.10 -10.20
C GLY A 95 8.71 10.16 -10.28
N SER A 96 8.88 8.84 -10.14
CA SER A 96 7.78 7.84 -10.20
C SER A 96 6.84 7.85 -8.99
N LEU A 97 7.24 8.42 -7.85
CA LEU A 97 6.44 8.51 -6.62
C LEU A 97 6.43 9.94 -6.07
N MET A 98 5.24 10.45 -5.76
CA MET A 98 5.06 11.67 -4.95
C MET A 98 5.16 11.33 -3.46
N ARG A 99 5.50 12.30 -2.59
CA ARG A 99 5.59 12.09 -1.13
C ARG A 99 4.26 11.58 -0.57
N TRP A 100 3.18 12.17 -1.07
CA TRP A 100 1.82 11.75 -0.80
C TRP A 100 1.58 10.26 -1.08
N ASP A 101 2.12 9.73 -2.19
CA ASP A 101 1.94 8.30 -2.53
C ASP A 101 2.66 7.37 -1.56
N ALA A 102 3.87 7.74 -1.16
CA ALA A 102 4.64 6.96 -0.20
C ALA A 102 3.91 6.93 1.16
N ALA A 103 3.40 8.09 1.61
CA ALA A 103 2.65 8.21 2.86
C ALA A 103 1.34 7.41 2.83
N ALA A 104 0.53 7.56 1.77
CA ALA A 104 -0.74 6.84 1.64
C ALA A 104 -0.54 5.32 1.56
N VAL A 105 0.43 4.86 0.76
CA VAL A 105 0.71 3.43 0.60
C VAL A 105 1.22 2.84 1.90
N PHE A 106 2.14 3.52 2.57
CA PHE A 106 2.67 3.03 3.84
C PHE A 106 1.61 3.07 4.95
N GLY A 107 0.84 4.15 5.06
CA GLY A 107 -0.22 4.30 6.08
C GLY A 107 -1.33 3.26 5.93
N ILE A 108 -1.81 3.04 4.69
CA ILE A 108 -2.82 2.00 4.42
C ILE A 108 -2.23 0.60 4.65
N ALA A 109 -0.99 0.34 4.21
CA ALA A 109 -0.34 -0.94 4.44
C ALA A 109 -0.14 -1.23 5.93
N LEU A 110 0.22 -0.22 6.73
CA LEU A 110 0.33 -0.34 8.18
C LEU A 110 -1.05 -0.62 8.80
N GLY A 111 -2.09 0.10 8.37
CA GLY A 111 -3.47 -0.13 8.84
C GLY A 111 -3.96 -1.55 8.57
N LEU A 112 -3.60 -2.14 7.42
CA LEU A 112 -3.88 -3.54 7.09
C LEU A 112 -3.13 -4.56 7.97
N ARG A 113 -2.04 -4.14 8.62
CA ARG A 113 -1.15 -5.00 9.42
C ARG A 113 -1.36 -4.85 10.93
N CYS A 114 -1.98 -3.75 11.36
CA CYS A 114 -2.40 -3.54 12.73
C CYS A 114 -3.56 -4.47 13.12
N GLU A 115 -3.61 -4.88 14.38
CA GLU A 115 -4.73 -5.64 14.94
C GLU A 115 -6.03 -4.83 14.87
N HIS A 116 -5.97 -3.57 15.32
CA HIS A 116 -7.03 -2.57 15.21
C HIS A 116 -6.45 -1.25 14.69
N GLY A 117 -6.20 -1.18 13.38
CA GLY A 117 -5.71 0.03 12.71
C GLY A 117 -6.84 0.92 12.19
N GLU A 118 -6.83 2.19 12.55
CA GLU A 118 -7.66 3.22 11.92
C GLU A 118 -6.78 4.14 11.09
N VAL A 119 -7.07 4.28 9.80
CA VAL A 119 -6.31 5.15 8.88
C VAL A 119 -7.14 6.40 8.61
N VAL A 120 -6.54 7.57 8.80
CA VAL A 120 -7.24 8.87 8.67
C VAL A 120 -6.39 9.81 7.84
N SER A 121 -6.97 10.48 6.84
CA SER A 121 -6.30 11.55 6.11
C SER A 121 -6.27 12.80 6.97
N PHE A 122 -5.14 13.48 7.02
CA PHE A 122 -4.93 14.65 7.86
C PHE A 122 -4.41 15.83 7.01
N SER A 123 -5.19 16.90 6.94
CA SER A 123 -4.81 18.21 6.41
C SER A 123 -5.60 19.28 7.16
N ASP A 124 -6.15 20.29 6.48
CA ASP A 124 -7.10 21.25 7.07
C ASP A 124 -8.40 20.59 7.55
N SER A 125 -8.67 19.36 7.09
CA SER A 125 -9.76 18.52 7.58
C SER A 125 -9.29 17.07 7.77
N THR A 126 -9.94 16.34 8.67
CA THR A 126 -9.66 14.92 8.91
C THR A 126 -10.72 14.05 8.29
N ARG A 127 -10.34 12.96 7.61
CA ARG A 127 -11.30 11.98 7.06
C ARG A 127 -10.86 10.55 7.34
N PRO A 128 -11.65 9.78 8.09
CA PRO A 128 -11.40 8.35 8.25
C PRO A 128 -11.51 7.62 6.91
N PHE A 129 -10.65 6.62 6.74
CA PHE A 129 -10.66 5.73 5.59
C PHE A 129 -10.91 4.30 6.03
N ASP A 130 -12.02 3.75 5.56
CA ASP A 130 -12.38 2.35 5.78
C ASP A 130 -11.58 1.45 4.82
N VAL A 131 -10.47 0.90 5.33
CA VAL A 131 -9.72 -0.15 4.65
C VAL A 131 -10.49 -1.46 4.78
N ALA A 132 -10.89 -2.08 3.67
CA ALA A 132 -11.60 -3.35 3.71
C ALA A 132 -10.62 -4.51 3.95
N LYS A 133 -10.94 -5.42 4.88
CA LYS A 133 -10.14 -6.64 5.11
C LYS A 133 -10.09 -7.46 3.82
N GLY A 134 -8.89 -7.85 3.40
CA GLY A 134 -8.67 -8.61 2.16
C GLY A 134 -8.69 -7.78 0.87
N GLU A 135 -8.83 -6.45 0.96
CA GLU A 135 -8.67 -5.57 -0.19
C GLU A 135 -7.21 -5.50 -0.66
N SER A 136 -6.99 -5.50 -1.98
CA SER A 136 -5.66 -5.26 -2.54
C SER A 136 -5.17 -3.86 -2.16
N LEU A 137 -3.91 -3.75 -1.74
CA LEU A 137 -3.34 -2.47 -1.30
C LEU A 137 -3.41 -1.41 -2.41
N LEU A 138 -3.22 -1.80 -3.67
CA LEU A 138 -3.34 -0.88 -4.80
C LEU A 138 -4.74 -0.32 -4.97
N ARG A 139 -5.77 -1.16 -4.79
CA ARG A 139 -7.17 -0.75 -4.86
C ARG A 139 -7.50 0.23 -3.74
N ALA A 140 -7.05 -0.07 -2.51
CA ALA A 140 -7.23 0.81 -1.37
C ALA A 140 -6.56 2.19 -1.60
N VAL A 141 -5.33 2.20 -2.14
CA VAL A 141 -4.62 3.46 -2.48
C VAL A 141 -5.32 4.25 -3.58
N ARG A 142 -5.91 3.60 -4.59
CA ARG A 142 -6.72 4.28 -5.63
C ARG A 142 -7.98 4.92 -5.05
N ARG A 143 -8.74 4.18 -4.23
CA ARG A 143 -9.91 4.72 -3.51
C ARG A 143 -9.55 5.88 -2.60
N TRP A 144 -8.42 5.77 -1.90
CA TRP A 144 -7.91 6.86 -1.06
C TRP A 144 -7.63 8.12 -1.88
N LYS A 145 -6.99 8.00 -3.06
CA LYS A 145 -6.79 9.13 -3.99
C LYS A 145 -8.10 9.79 -4.37
N GLU A 146 -9.05 9.01 -4.87
CA GLU A 146 -10.36 9.49 -5.32
C GLU A 146 -11.13 10.17 -4.18
N GLY A 147 -11.06 9.61 -2.98
CA GLY A 147 -11.73 10.13 -1.77
C GLY A 147 -11.08 11.38 -1.17
N VAL A 148 -9.76 11.54 -1.27
CA VAL A 148 -9.06 12.76 -0.83
C VAL A 148 -9.27 13.90 -1.84
N THR A 149 -9.36 13.59 -3.14
CA THR A 149 -9.64 14.60 -4.17
C THR A 149 -11.10 15.04 -4.24
N SER A 150 -12.04 14.20 -3.78
CA SER A 150 -13.45 14.56 -3.70
C SER A 150 -13.76 15.16 -2.33
N SER A 151 -14.19 16.42 -2.30
CA SER A 151 -14.47 17.18 -1.07
C SER A 151 -15.68 16.67 -0.25
N ALA A 152 -16.21 15.47 -0.49
CA ALA A 152 -17.43 14.96 0.13
C ALA A 152 -17.22 14.39 1.55
N ALA A 153 -17.63 15.17 2.55
CA ALA A 153 -17.91 14.86 3.97
C ALA A 153 -17.06 13.77 4.67
N ALA A 154 -16.28 14.22 5.66
CA ALA A 154 -15.73 13.36 6.70
C ALA A 154 -16.87 12.60 7.41
N ARG A 155 -16.87 11.26 7.35
CA ARG A 155 -17.67 10.45 8.28
C ARG A 155 -16.95 10.48 9.63
N ALA A 156 -17.69 10.56 10.74
CA ALA A 156 -17.09 10.51 12.06
C ALA A 156 -16.27 9.21 12.23
N PRO A 157 -15.11 9.25 12.93
CA PRO A 157 -14.35 8.05 13.26
C PRO A 157 -15.27 7.02 13.92
N ARG A 158 -15.06 5.74 13.61
CA ARG A 158 -15.92 4.69 14.20
C ARG A 158 -15.73 4.77 15.72
N PRO A 159 -16.83 4.72 16.52
CA PRO A 159 -16.67 4.65 17.97
C PRO A 159 -15.79 3.44 18.30
N PRO A 160 -14.88 3.55 19.28
CA PRO A 160 -14.11 2.40 19.72
C PRO A 160 -15.08 1.26 20.04
N CYS A 161 -14.87 0.07 19.48
CA CYS A 161 -15.62 -1.11 19.91
C CYS A 161 -15.51 -1.19 21.44
N ASP A 162 -16.64 -1.04 22.12
CA ASP A 162 -16.71 -1.14 23.56
C ASP A 162 -16.15 -2.48 24.00
N ALA A 163 -15.11 -2.43 24.84
CA ALA A 163 -14.63 -3.58 25.57
C ALA A 163 -15.60 -3.84 26.72
N THR A 164 -16.73 -4.49 26.45
CA THR A 164 -17.64 -4.99 27.48
C THR A 164 -17.86 -6.48 27.32
N SER A 165 -17.12 -7.26 28.12
CA SER A 165 -17.71 -8.27 29.01
C SER A 165 -16.59 -9.14 29.59
N THR A 166 -16.21 -8.89 30.84
CA THR A 166 -15.91 -9.93 31.84
C THR A 166 -16.01 -9.29 33.22
N ALA A 167 -17.25 -9.00 33.63
CA ALA A 167 -17.57 -8.92 35.06
C ALA A 167 -18.29 -10.22 35.42
N THR A 168 -17.49 -11.26 35.70
CA THR A 168 -17.97 -12.43 36.42
C THR A 168 -18.18 -12.01 37.87
N THR A 169 -19.39 -11.61 38.21
CA THR A 169 -19.81 -11.52 39.62
C THR A 169 -20.22 -12.91 40.05
N GLY A 170 -19.50 -13.46 41.03
CA GLY A 170 -19.84 -14.72 41.65
C GLY A 170 -21.13 -14.63 42.47
N SER A 171 -21.85 -15.75 42.50
CA SER A 171 -22.45 -16.38 43.68
C SER A 171 -22.85 -17.79 43.31
#